data_AF-A0A7W5IDI4-F1
#
_entry.id   AF-A0A7W5IDI4-F1
#
_cell.length_a   1.000
_cell.length_b   1.000
_cell.length_c   1.000
_cell.angle_alpha   90.00
_cell.angle_beta   90.00
_cell.angle_gamma   90.00
#
_symmetry.space_group_name_H-M   'P 1'
#
loop_
_entity.id
_entity.type
_entity.pdbx_description
1 polymer ?
#
loop_
_entity_poly.entity_id
_entity_poly.type
_entity_poly.pdbx_seq_one_letter_code
_entity_poly.pdbx_strand_id
1 'polypeptide(L)'
;MSVTSTHSPLTKTNSLQELTMANANLNASPTHPERRVTIQQSSRYRSLSARTRTDPPLYPWLKLSGRWLELAGFEAGQRVKVTVEDNRLVITPD
;
A
#
# COMPACT_ATOMS: atom_id res chain seq x y z
N MET A 1 -10.75 -11.40 63.46
CA MET A 1 -11.21 -11.25 62.06
C MET A 1 -10.78 -9.86 61.59
N SER A 2 -9.73 -9.81 60.78
CA SER A 2 -9.17 -8.60 60.15
C SER A 2 -10.08 -8.20 58.96
N VAL A 3 -10.10 -7.01 58.34
CA VAL A 3 -9.16 -5.88 58.19
C VAL A 3 -9.98 -4.67 57.70
N THR A 4 -9.59 -3.45 58.12
CA THR A 4 -10.01 -2.16 57.55
C THR A 4 -9.41 -1.95 56.15
N SER A 5 -10.24 -1.53 55.18
CA SER A 5 -9.81 -1.21 53.81
C SER A 5 -9.44 0.28 53.69
N THR A 6 -8.14 0.57 53.60
CA THR A 6 -7.61 1.91 53.34
C THR A 6 -7.54 2.12 51.82
N HIS A 7 -8.25 3.12 51.32
CA HIS A 7 -8.22 3.53 49.91
C HIS A 7 -6.88 4.21 49.58
N SER A 8 -6.13 3.68 48.62
CA SER A 8 -4.95 4.33 48.02
C SER A 8 -5.36 5.38 46.98
N PRO A 9 -4.62 6.50 46.84
CA PRO A 9 -4.91 7.52 45.83
C PRO A 9 -4.34 7.12 44.45
N LEU A 10 -5.09 7.40 43.39
CA LEU A 10 -4.70 7.24 41.99
C LEU A 10 -3.68 8.31 41.57
N THR A 11 -2.41 7.94 41.44
CA THR A 11 -1.40 8.75 40.74
C THR A 11 -1.36 8.33 39.27
N LYS A 12 -1.81 9.21 38.37
CA LYS A 12 -1.60 9.07 36.92
C LYS A 12 -0.13 9.28 36.62
N THR A 13 0.62 8.20 36.50
CA THR A 13 1.91 8.20 35.83
C THR A 13 1.80 7.19 34.71
N ASN A 14 1.26 7.62 33.56
CA ASN A 14 1.53 6.89 32.33
C ASN A 14 3.05 6.78 32.25
N SER A 15 3.54 5.55 32.15
CA SER A 15 4.95 5.27 32.25
C SER A 15 5.69 5.99 31.11
N LEU A 16 6.89 6.49 31.38
CA LEU A 16 7.75 7.09 30.34
C LEU A 16 7.90 6.14 29.14
N GLN A 17 7.85 4.83 29.40
CA GLN A 17 7.87 3.76 28.41
C GLN A 17 6.61 3.75 27.51
N GLU A 18 5.42 4.00 28.06
CA GLU A 18 4.18 4.08 27.28
C GLU A 18 4.17 5.31 26.37
N LEU A 19 4.67 6.46 26.87
CA LEU A 19 4.82 7.66 26.06
C LEU A 19 5.86 7.49 24.95
N THR A 20 6.95 6.77 25.22
CA THR A 20 7.96 6.47 24.18
C THR A 20 7.45 5.48 23.14
N MET A 21 6.73 4.43 23.55
CA MET A 21 6.11 3.46 22.64
C MET A 21 5.05 4.11 21.75
N ALA A 22 4.22 4.99 22.30
CA ALA A 22 3.22 5.73 21.53
C ALA A 22 3.88 6.69 20.52
N ASN A 23 4.94 7.39 20.93
CA ASN A 23 5.66 8.32 20.04
C ASN A 23 6.48 7.59 18.97
N ALA A 24 7.03 6.42 19.28
CA ALA A 24 7.72 5.57 18.29
C ALA A 24 6.76 5.02 17.24
N ASN A 25 5.54 4.65 17.65
CA ASN A 25 4.50 4.17 16.72
C ASN A 25 3.97 5.29 15.81
N LEU A 26 3.81 6.52 16.34
CA LEU A 26 3.43 7.70 15.55
C LEU A 26 4.50 8.09 14.51
N ASN A 27 5.77 7.81 14.78
CA ASN A 27 6.90 8.10 13.89
C ASN A 27 7.34 6.89 13.05
N ALA A 28 6.68 5.73 13.20
CA ALA A 28 6.94 4.58 12.36
C ALA A 28 6.48 4.93 10.94
N SER A 29 7.42 5.26 10.06
CA SER A 29 7.12 5.34 8.64
C SER A 29 6.52 4.00 8.21
N PRO A 30 5.35 3.97 7.57
CA PRO A 30 4.77 2.71 7.11
C PRO A 30 5.82 2.00 6.26
N THR A 31 6.10 0.73 6.59
CA THR A 31 7.12 -0.09 5.94
C THR A 31 7.00 -0.07 4.40
N HIS A 32 5.78 0.18 3.90
CA HIS A 32 5.51 0.48 2.50
C HIS A 32 4.66 1.77 2.40
N PRO A 33 5.21 2.89 1.91
CA PRO A 33 4.43 4.11 1.73
C PRO A 33 3.32 3.92 0.69
N GLU A 34 2.12 4.44 0.95
CA GLU A 34 1.04 4.50 -0.04
C GLU A 34 1.52 5.25 -1.28
N ARG A 35 1.27 4.69 -2.47
CA ARG A 35 1.55 5.32 -3.76
C ARG A 35 0.27 5.47 -4.55
N ARG A 36 0.03 6.67 -5.05
CA ARG A 36 -1.10 6.98 -5.92
C ARG A 36 -0.62 7.08 -7.36
N VAL A 37 -1.30 6.35 -8.23
CA VAL A 37 -1.07 6.35 -9.68
C VAL A 37 -2.41 6.60 -10.37
N THR A 38 -2.37 7.29 -11.50
CA THR A 38 -3.58 7.57 -12.30
C THR A 38 -3.65 6.57 -13.44
N ILE A 39 -4.85 6.02 -13.66
CA ILE A 39 -5.14 5.22 -14.85
C ILE A 39 -5.08 6.16 -16.06
N GLN A 40 -4.14 5.91 -16.96
CA GLN A 40 -3.97 6.67 -18.19
C GLN A 40 -4.76 6.01 -19.32
N GLN A 41 -4.98 6.74 -20.42
CA GLN A 41 -5.50 6.16 -21.66
C GLN A 41 -4.35 5.88 -22.62
N SER A 42 -4.41 4.75 -23.33
CA SER A 42 -3.35 4.35 -24.26
C SER A 42 -3.88 3.68 -25.52
N SER A 43 -3.26 4.01 -26.65
CA SER A 43 -3.45 3.36 -27.95
C SER A 43 -2.51 2.16 -28.17
N ARG A 44 -1.71 1.78 -27.15
CA ARG A 44 -0.66 0.74 -27.24
C ARG A 44 -1.18 -0.62 -27.71
N TYR A 45 -2.47 -0.91 -27.57
CA TYR A 45 -3.12 -2.09 -28.15
C TYR A 45 -3.62 -1.82 -29.58
N ARG A 46 -2.78 -1.23 -30.43
CA ARG A 46 -3.09 -1.04 -31.83
C ARG A 46 -2.97 -2.38 -32.55
N SER A 47 -4.09 -2.96 -32.96
CA SER A 47 -4.08 -3.92 -34.06
C SER A 47 -3.48 -3.25 -35.29
N LEU A 48 -2.46 -3.87 -35.90
CA LEU A 48 -1.82 -3.40 -37.14
C LEU A 48 -2.79 -3.35 -38.34
N SER A 49 -4.05 -3.75 -38.19
CA SER A 49 -5.12 -3.63 -39.18
C SER A 49 -5.58 -2.18 -39.37
N ALA A 50 -4.65 -1.28 -39.68
CA ALA A 50 -4.86 0.15 -39.85
C ALA A 50 -5.44 0.53 -41.23
N ARG A 51 -6.39 -0.26 -41.74
CA ARG A 51 -7.09 0.06 -43.01
C ARG A 51 -8.49 0.62 -42.82
N THR A 52 -9.02 0.61 -41.60
CA THR A 52 -10.32 1.21 -41.27
C THR A 52 -10.12 2.59 -40.61
N ARG A 53 -10.70 3.62 -41.23
CA ARG A 53 -10.67 5.05 -40.83
C ARG A 53 -11.52 5.33 -39.58
N THR A 54 -11.30 4.59 -38.52
CA THR A 54 -11.97 4.81 -37.22
C THR A 54 -10.89 4.98 -36.18
N ASP A 55 -10.95 6.06 -35.40
CA ASP A 55 -10.00 6.25 -34.29
C ASP A 55 -10.06 4.99 -33.41
N PRO A 56 -8.92 4.30 -33.20
CA PRO A 56 -8.92 3.06 -32.46
C PRO A 56 -9.33 3.33 -31.00
N PRO A 57 -10.08 2.41 -30.37
CA PRO A 57 -10.49 2.57 -28.98
C PRO A 57 -9.27 2.73 -28.06
N LEU A 58 -9.33 3.72 -27.18
CA LEU A 58 -8.34 3.92 -26.13
C LEU A 58 -8.60 2.93 -24.99
N TYR A 59 -7.54 2.32 -24.49
CA TYR A 59 -7.62 1.37 -23.37
C TYR A 59 -7.07 1.99 -22.08
N PRO A 60 -7.62 1.62 -20.91
CA PRO A 60 -7.03 1.99 -19.64
C PRO A 60 -5.65 1.36 -19.49
N TRP A 61 -4.68 2.15 -19.06
CA TRP A 61 -3.29 1.76 -18.88
C TRP A 61 -2.78 2.22 -17.52
N LEU A 62 -2.13 1.31 -16.79
CA LEU A 62 -1.52 1.57 -15.49
C LEU A 62 -0.01 1.35 -15.60
N LYS A 63 0.77 2.34 -15.13
CA LYS A 63 2.23 2.23 -15.02
C LYS A 63 2.64 2.27 -13.55
N LEU A 64 3.27 1.18 -13.09
CA LEU A 64 3.96 1.13 -11.80
C LEU A 64 5.46 1.19 -12.07
N SER A 65 6.14 2.20 -11.51
CA SER A 65 7.59 2.35 -11.67
C SER A 65 8.22 3.09 -10.50
N GLY A 66 9.48 2.78 -10.21
CA GLY A 66 10.30 3.45 -9.20
C GLY A 66 10.85 2.48 -8.16
N ARG A 67 11.83 2.96 -7.37
CA ARG A 67 12.52 2.17 -6.34
C ARG A 67 11.60 1.59 -5.25
N TRP A 68 10.37 2.09 -5.12
CA TRP A 68 9.40 1.55 -4.17
C TRP A 68 8.95 0.13 -4.52
N LEU A 69 9.08 -0.29 -5.79
CA LEU A 69 8.84 -1.68 -6.20
C LEU A 69 9.93 -2.61 -5.64
N GLU A 70 11.19 -2.20 -5.72
CA GLU A 70 12.33 -2.93 -5.13
C GLU A 70 12.18 -3.04 -3.61
N LEU A 71 11.79 -1.94 -2.96
CA LEU A 71 11.51 -1.93 -1.51
C LEU A 71 10.33 -2.84 -1.13
N ALA A 72 9.37 -3.05 -2.03
CA ALA A 72 8.27 -3.99 -1.85
C ALA A 72 8.64 -5.45 -2.20
N GLY A 73 9.92 -5.72 -2.51
CA GLY A 73 10.44 -7.06 -2.80
C GLY A 73 10.30 -7.51 -4.25
N PHE A 74 10.02 -6.60 -5.19
CA PHE A 74 10.00 -6.93 -6.62
C PHE A 74 11.37 -6.71 -7.27
N GLU A 75 11.74 -7.59 -8.19
CA GLU A 75 13.00 -7.52 -8.92
C GLU A 75 12.78 -7.29 -10.43
N ALA A 76 13.78 -6.69 -11.09
CA ALA A 76 13.74 -6.50 -12.54
C ALA A 76 13.80 -7.86 -13.26
N GLY A 77 12.90 -8.07 -14.23
CA GLY A 77 12.80 -9.34 -14.97
C GLY A 77 12.05 -10.45 -14.22
N GLN A 78 11.62 -10.19 -12.98
CA GLN A 78 10.78 -11.12 -12.21
C GLN A 78 9.43 -11.32 -12.88
N ARG A 79 8.96 -12.57 -12.90
CA ARG A 79 7.57 -12.89 -13.26
C ARG A 79 6.67 -12.54 -12.09
N VAL A 80 5.54 -11.92 -12.40
CA VAL A 80 4.52 -11.57 -11.39
C VAL A 80 3.18 -12.14 -11.78
N LYS A 81 2.41 -12.53 -10.77
CA LYS A 81 1.00 -12.90 -10.89
C LYS A 81 0.15 -11.66 -10.64
N VAL A 82 -0.81 -11.42 -11.54
CA VAL A 82 -1.84 -10.39 -11.37
C VAL A 82 -3.18 -11.09 -11.23
N THR A 83 -3.80 -10.96 -10.06
CA THR A 83 -5.16 -11.46 -9.81
C THR A 83 -6.12 -10.29 -9.89
N VAL A 84 -7.21 -10.49 -10.63
CA VAL A 84 -8.30 -9.51 -10.78
C VAL A 84 -9.42 -9.92 -9.83
N GLU A 85 -9.74 -9.05 -8.88
CA GLU A 85 -10.85 -9.16 -7.94
C GLU A 85 -11.85 -8.03 -8.19
N ASP A 86 -13.02 -8.09 -7.56
CA ASP A 86 -13.99 -7.00 -7.62
C ASP A 86 -13.37 -5.70 -7.11
N ASN A 87 -13.27 -4.70 -8.01
CA ASN A 87 -12.70 -3.37 -7.76
C ASN A 87 -11.23 -3.33 -7.32
N ARG A 88 -10.44 -4.40 -7.51
CA ARG A 88 -9.04 -4.43 -7.07
C ARG A 88 -8.17 -5.32 -7.94
N LEU A 89 -6.91 -4.92 -8.08
CA LEU A 89 -5.85 -5.76 -8.64
C LEU A 89 -4.88 -6.15 -7.52
N VAL A 90 -4.53 -7.44 -7.46
CA VAL A 90 -3.51 -7.97 -6.54
C VAL A 90 -2.31 -8.40 -7.36
N ILE A 91 -1.14 -7.83 -7.07
CA ILE A 91 0.11 -8.12 -7.77
C ILE A 91 1.05 -8.79 -6.79
N THR A 92 1.52 -9.99 -7.10
CA THR A 92 2.47 -10.75 -6.27
C THR A 92 3.58 -11.34 -7.14
N PRO A 93 4.76 -11.64 -6.56
CA PRO A 93 5.70 -12.58 -7.15
C PRO A 93 5.02 -13.89 -7.59
N ASP A 94 5.45 -14.44 -8.74
CA ASP A 94 5.10 -15.78 -9.23
C ASP A 94 6.02 -16.85 -8.62
#